data_AF-A0A928FRR7-F1
#
_entry.id   AF-A0A928FRR7-F1
#
_cell.length_a   1.000
_cell.length_b   1.000
_cell.length_c   1.000
_cell.angle_alpha   90.00
_cell.angle_beta   90.00
_cell.angle_gamma   90.00
#
_symmetry.space_group_name_H-M   'P 1'
#
loop_
_entity.id
_entity.type
_entity.pdbx_description
1 polymer ?
#
loop_
_entity_poly.entity_id
_entity_poly.type
_entity_poly.pdbx_seq_one_letter_code
_entity_poly.pdbx_strand_id
1 'polypeptide(L)'
;MKIEKDELRTFRLNRIFNIFNPYVYRYAIITAAISLILFIIGIINKEEYVSFLFFPFIAVIIFLIAVEIYHRPLKISIYNGFVDFDDHIFLRRDGRNGFWWVKVRYSVSDICDMEFHQNFIEKMFNVGHIYFKGKATLISNIDNDKIEEKNVFTLYGIKDFGEFKHCFEKN
;
A
#
# COMPACT_ATOMS: atom_id res chain seq x y z
N MET A 1 -26.13 -1.37 1.98
CA MET A 1 -25.82 0.06 1.78
C MET A 1 -26.12 0.39 0.33
N LYS A 2 -27.12 1.24 0.03
CA LYS A 2 -27.49 1.58 -1.36
C LYS A 2 -26.63 2.75 -1.81
N ILE A 3 -25.62 2.47 -2.65
CA ILE A 3 -24.86 3.49 -3.36
C ILE A 3 -25.75 3.95 -4.53
N GLU A 4 -26.66 4.91 -4.30
CA GLU A 4 -27.51 5.50 -5.36
C GLU A 4 -27.28 7.02 -5.46
N LYS A 5 -26.37 7.42 -6.38
CA LYS A 5 -26.59 8.35 -7.51
C LYS A 5 -25.25 8.79 -8.14
N ASP A 6 -24.99 8.24 -9.32
CA ASP A 6 -24.44 8.80 -10.57
C ASP A 6 -23.14 9.62 -10.62
N GLU A 7 -22.51 9.99 -9.51
CA GLU A 7 -21.27 10.77 -9.56
C GLU A 7 -20.03 9.91 -9.37
N LEU A 8 -19.18 9.89 -10.40
CA LEU A 8 -17.82 9.40 -10.29
C LEU A 8 -17.05 10.25 -9.29
N ARG A 9 -16.70 9.66 -8.14
CA ARG A 9 -15.87 10.32 -7.12
C ARG A 9 -14.49 9.71 -7.11
N THR A 10 -13.47 10.51 -7.39
CA THR A 10 -12.07 10.08 -7.38
C THR A 10 -11.34 10.70 -6.20
N PHE A 11 -10.80 9.86 -5.32
CA PHE A 11 -10.02 10.29 -4.17
C PHE A 11 -8.53 9.95 -4.37
N ARG A 12 -7.67 10.83 -3.86
CA ARG A 12 -6.22 10.62 -3.88
C ARG A 12 -5.80 9.79 -2.67
N LEU A 13 -4.89 8.86 -2.90
CA LEU A 13 -4.26 8.05 -1.87
C LEU A 13 -2.85 8.55 -1.59
N ASN A 14 -2.49 8.60 -0.31
CA ASN A 14 -1.14 8.79 0.16
C ASN A 14 -0.45 7.43 0.26
N ARG A 15 0.31 7.10 -0.77
CA ARG A 15 1.04 5.82 -0.91
C ARG A 15 1.99 5.53 0.26
N ILE A 16 2.50 6.55 0.95
CA ILE A 16 3.36 6.37 2.13
C ILE A 16 2.60 5.60 3.23
N PHE A 17 1.29 5.83 3.37
CA PHE A 17 0.46 5.11 4.34
C PHE A 17 0.16 3.67 3.96
N ASN A 18 0.35 3.29 2.70
CA ASN A 18 0.33 1.87 2.32
C ASN A 18 1.65 1.15 2.68
N ILE A 19 2.77 1.88 2.85
CA ILE A 19 4.02 1.29 3.38
C ILE A 19 3.91 1.02 4.87
N PHE A 20 3.10 1.82 5.58
CA PHE A 20 2.77 1.67 6.99
C PHE A 20 1.87 0.43 7.27
N ASN A 21 2.07 -0.66 6.53
CA ASN A 21 1.46 -1.96 6.79
C ASN A 21 2.34 -2.77 7.78
N PRO A 22 1.78 -3.36 8.86
CA PRO A 22 2.47 -4.09 9.94
C PRO A 22 3.63 -5.00 9.50
N TYR A 23 3.52 -5.63 8.34
CA TYR A 23 4.54 -6.54 7.81
C TYR A 23 5.81 -5.85 7.32
N VAL A 24 5.70 -4.66 6.72
CA VAL A 24 6.86 -3.92 6.18
C VAL A 24 7.71 -3.34 7.32
N TYR A 25 7.07 -2.89 8.40
CA TYR A 25 7.80 -2.43 9.60
C TYR A 25 8.67 -3.54 10.17
N ARG A 26 8.20 -4.79 10.20
CA ARG A 26 8.96 -5.89 10.82
C ARG A 26 10.32 -6.07 10.14
N TYR A 27 10.36 -6.09 8.81
CA TYR A 27 11.62 -6.26 8.07
C TYR A 27 12.47 -4.99 8.03
N ALA A 28 11.86 -3.81 7.94
CA ALA A 28 12.58 -2.54 7.99
C ALA A 28 13.21 -2.30 9.37
N ILE A 29 12.49 -2.58 10.46
CA ILE A 29 12.96 -2.45 11.84
C ILE A 29 14.07 -3.47 12.12
N ILE A 30 13.93 -4.73 11.69
CA ILE A 30 14.98 -5.74 11.90
C ILE A 30 16.25 -5.34 11.14
N THR A 31 16.13 -4.98 9.86
CA THR A 31 17.28 -4.52 9.06
C THR A 31 17.92 -3.28 9.69
N ALA A 32 17.11 -2.34 10.19
CA ALA A 32 17.59 -1.14 10.86
C ALA A 32 18.30 -1.42 12.18
N ALA A 33 17.76 -2.32 12.99
CA ALA A 33 18.38 -2.73 14.24
C ALA A 33 19.73 -3.40 14.01
N ILE A 34 19.83 -4.32 13.05
CA ILE A 34 21.09 -4.99 12.71
C ILE A 34 22.14 -3.97 12.22
N SER A 35 21.77 -3.08 11.30
CA SER A 35 22.68 -2.07 10.77
C SER A 35 23.13 -1.06 11.83
N LEU A 36 22.25 -0.66 12.76
CA LEU A 36 22.61 0.19 13.89
C LEU A 36 23.59 -0.52 14.84
N ILE A 37 23.39 -1.80 15.12
CA ILE A 37 24.30 -2.60 15.96
C ILE A 37 25.70 -2.67 15.32
N LEU A 38 25.78 -2.97 14.02
CA LEU A 38 27.06 -3.00 13.30
C LEU A 38 27.75 -1.64 13.29
N PHE A 39 26.99 -0.56 13.17
CA PHE A 39 27.50 0.81 13.29
C PHE A 39 28.07 1.09 14.69
N ILE A 40 27.37 0.71 15.76
CA ILE A 40 27.84 0.87 17.14
C ILE A 40 29.11 0.07 17.40
N ILE A 41 29.17 -1.20 16.96
CA ILE A 41 30.36 -2.05 17.08
C ILE A 41 31.56 -1.41 16.37
N GLY A 42 31.33 -0.88 15.17
CA GLY A 42 32.35 -0.18 14.40
C GLY A 42 32.90 1.07 15.10
N ILE A 43 32.03 1.88 15.71
CA ILE A 43 32.45 3.04 16.52
C ILE A 43 33.32 2.60 17.70
N ILE A 44 32.91 1.56 18.42
CA ILE A 44 33.65 1.04 19.59
C ILE A 44 35.05 0.58 19.19
N ASN A 45 35.17 -0.09 18.04
CA ASN A 45 36.45 -0.58 17.52
C ASN A 45 37.30 0.51 16.85
N LYS A 46 36.83 1.77 16.81
CA LYS A 46 37.49 2.92 16.17
C LYS A 46 37.81 2.68 14.70
N GLU A 47 36.98 1.93 13.99
CA GLU A 47 37.15 1.73 12.56
C GLU A 47 36.63 2.97 11.80
N GLU A 48 37.52 3.64 11.06
CA GLU A 48 37.17 4.86 10.31
C GLU A 48 36.15 4.63 9.18
N TYR A 49 35.94 3.38 8.76
CA TYR A 49 35.07 3.03 7.63
C TYR A 49 33.57 2.91 8.00
N VAL A 50 33.23 3.06 9.27
CA VAL A 50 31.90 2.73 9.81
C VAL A 50 30.84 3.75 9.40
N SER A 51 31.25 5.00 9.19
CA SER A 51 30.42 6.05 8.58
C SER A 51 30.05 5.75 7.13
N PHE A 52 30.88 4.99 6.38
CA PHE A 52 30.55 4.55 5.02
C PHE A 52 29.51 3.43 4.97
N LEU A 53 29.31 2.67 6.06
CA LEU A 53 28.27 1.64 6.12
C LEU A 53 26.86 2.23 6.37
N PHE A 54 26.78 3.45 6.89
CA PHE A 54 25.52 4.14 7.17
C PHE A 54 24.81 4.65 5.90
N PHE A 55 25.56 5.13 4.91
CA PHE A 55 25.02 5.62 3.64
C PHE A 55 24.32 4.54 2.77
N PRO A 56 24.91 3.36 2.50
CA PRO A 56 24.23 2.31 1.75
C PRO A 56 23.03 1.77 2.51
N PHE A 57 23.07 1.77 3.85
CA PHE A 57 21.91 1.41 4.68
C PHE A 57 20.73 2.36 4.49
N ILE A 58 20.96 3.68 4.58
CA ILE A 58 19.93 4.69 4.29
C ILE A 58 19.45 4.55 2.84
N ALA A 59 20.36 4.34 1.88
CA ALA A 59 20.00 4.19 0.48
C ALA A 59 19.12 2.96 0.23
N VAL A 60 19.38 1.82 0.87
CA VAL A 60 18.54 0.61 0.78
C VAL A 60 17.17 0.86 1.41
N ILE A 61 17.09 1.53 2.57
CA ILE A 61 15.80 1.90 3.18
C ILE A 61 15.01 2.82 2.24
N ILE A 62 15.65 3.87 1.72
CA ILE A 62 15.01 4.79 0.78
C ILE A 62 14.57 4.05 -0.48
N PHE A 63 15.39 3.12 -1.01
CA PHE A 63 15.06 2.34 -2.19
C PHE A 63 13.87 1.41 -1.94
N LEU A 64 13.86 0.65 -0.84
CA LEU A 64 12.75 -0.25 -0.49
C LEU A 64 11.45 0.53 -0.27
N ILE A 65 11.53 1.67 0.42
CA ILE A 65 10.41 2.60 0.61
C ILE A 65 9.94 3.15 -0.73
N ALA A 66 10.85 3.64 -1.58
CA ALA A 66 10.51 4.24 -2.86
C ALA A 66 9.87 3.23 -3.80
N VAL A 67 10.47 2.03 -3.95
CA VAL A 67 9.92 0.95 -4.78
C VAL A 67 8.51 0.62 -4.32
N GLU A 68 8.28 0.38 -3.03
CA GLU A 68 6.93 0.06 -2.54
C GLU A 68 5.94 1.22 -2.74
N ILE A 69 6.34 2.47 -2.54
CA ILE A 69 5.48 3.64 -2.83
C ILE A 69 5.00 3.61 -4.27
N TYR A 70 5.88 3.37 -5.23
CA TYR A 70 5.51 3.41 -6.65
C TYR A 70 4.51 2.33 -7.04
N HIS A 71 4.54 1.19 -6.35
CA HIS A 71 3.70 0.03 -6.62
C HIS A 71 2.34 0.04 -5.89
N ARG A 72 2.05 1.04 -5.04
CA ARG A 72 0.75 1.15 -4.35
C ARG A 72 -0.28 1.96 -5.13
N PRO A 73 -1.58 1.75 -4.87
CA PRO A 73 -2.64 2.54 -5.48
C PRO A 73 -2.44 4.04 -5.22
N LEU A 74 -2.57 4.87 -6.28
CA LEU A 74 -2.46 6.32 -6.17
C LEU A 74 -3.82 7.00 -5.97
N LYS A 75 -4.86 6.37 -6.50
CA LYS A 75 -6.21 6.90 -6.54
C LYS A 75 -7.19 5.74 -6.45
N ILE A 76 -8.38 6.09 -5.97
CA ILE A 76 -9.55 5.22 -5.90
C ILE A 76 -10.70 6.00 -6.51
N SER A 77 -11.46 5.34 -7.36
CA SER A 77 -12.68 5.86 -7.97
C SER A 77 -13.87 5.06 -7.45
N ILE A 78 -14.89 5.72 -6.94
CA ILE A 78 -16.11 5.09 -6.43
C ILE A 78 -17.31 5.63 -7.19
N TYR A 79 -18.13 4.75 -7.76
CA TYR A 79 -19.30 5.11 -8.56
C TYR A 79 -20.25 3.93 -8.70
N ASN A 80 -21.57 4.16 -8.70
CA ASN A 80 -22.60 3.16 -9.03
C ASN A 80 -22.45 1.77 -8.38
N GLY A 81 -21.99 1.71 -7.12
CA GLY A 81 -21.75 0.44 -6.42
C GLY A 81 -20.44 -0.26 -6.78
N PHE A 82 -19.57 0.41 -7.54
CA PHE A 82 -18.23 -0.05 -7.93
C PHE A 82 -17.13 0.75 -7.22
N VAL A 83 -16.02 0.06 -6.98
CA VAL A 83 -14.75 0.65 -6.55
C VAL A 83 -13.66 0.24 -7.52
N ASP A 84 -13.07 1.22 -8.19
CA ASP A 84 -11.99 1.05 -9.16
C ASP A 84 -10.69 1.61 -8.63
N PHE A 85 -9.60 0.85 -8.79
CA PHE A 85 -8.25 1.32 -8.48
C PHE A 85 -7.20 0.48 -9.22
N ASP A 86 -6.06 1.10 -9.50
CA ASP A 86 -4.88 0.40 -10.00
C ASP A 86 -4.02 -0.05 -8.81
N ASP A 87 -3.54 -1.29 -8.82
CA ASP A 87 -2.62 -1.86 -7.83
C ASP A 87 -1.47 -2.59 -8.53
N HIS A 88 -0.52 -3.11 -7.76
CA HIS A 88 0.50 -4.01 -8.27
C HIS A 88 0.57 -5.30 -7.46
N ILE A 89 0.62 -6.42 -8.16
CA ILE A 89 0.75 -7.75 -7.57
C ILE A 89 2.17 -8.24 -7.80
N PHE A 90 2.77 -8.76 -6.74
CA PHE A 90 4.09 -9.37 -6.81
C PHE A 90 3.94 -10.82 -7.25
N LEU A 91 4.44 -11.15 -8.45
CA LEU A 91 4.39 -12.49 -9.01
C LEU A 91 5.78 -13.11 -9.08
N ARG A 92 5.84 -14.44 -9.02
CA ARG A 92 7.07 -15.20 -9.31
C ARG A 92 7.24 -15.32 -10.83
N ARG A 93 8.49 -15.31 -11.30
CA ARG A 93 8.78 -15.58 -12.72
C ARG A 93 8.79 -17.09 -12.98
N ASP A 94 8.10 -17.52 -14.03
CA ASP A 94 8.13 -18.93 -14.46
C ASP A 94 9.51 -19.31 -14.98
N GLY A 95 10.01 -20.45 -14.52
CA GLY A 95 11.27 -21.03 -15.01
C GLY A 95 12.53 -20.19 -14.75
N ARG A 96 12.44 -19.07 -14.03
CA ARG A 96 13.57 -18.20 -13.69
C ARG A 96 13.55 -17.88 -12.20
N ASN A 97 14.73 -17.71 -11.62
CA ASN A 97 14.84 -17.14 -10.28
C ASN A 97 14.45 -15.66 -10.34
N GLY A 98 13.52 -15.26 -9.48
CA GLY A 98 13.14 -13.87 -9.28
C GLY A 98 11.64 -13.63 -9.25
N PHE A 99 11.32 -12.39 -8.95
CA PHE A 99 9.96 -11.87 -8.83
C PHE A 99 9.86 -10.56 -9.59
N TRP A 100 8.63 -10.15 -9.87
CA TRP A 100 8.33 -8.89 -10.53
C TRP A 100 6.94 -8.40 -10.18
N TRP A 101 6.73 -7.11 -10.40
CA TRP A 101 5.45 -6.46 -10.16
C TRP A 101 4.65 -6.39 -11.45
N VAL A 102 3.43 -6.89 -11.40
CA VAL A 102 2.45 -6.75 -12.47
C VAL A 102 1.44 -5.69 -12.05
N LYS A 103 1.30 -4.65 -12.86
CA LYS A 103 0.26 -3.66 -12.67
C LYS A 103 -1.09 -4.28 -13.03
N VAL A 104 -2.05 -4.15 -12.13
CA VAL A 104 -3.42 -4.65 -12.29
C VAL A 104 -4.40 -3.52 -12.06
N ARG A 105 -5.54 -3.59 -12.74
CA ARG A 105 -6.70 -2.76 -12.43
C ARG A 105 -7.76 -3.64 -11.79
N TYR A 106 -8.19 -3.25 -10.61
CA TYR A 106 -9.35 -3.83 -9.94
C TYR A 106 -10.57 -2.98 -10.24
N SER A 107 -11.67 -3.66 -10.60
CA SER A 107 -13.02 -3.10 -10.56
C SER A 107 -13.86 -3.99 -9.66
N VAL A 108 -14.24 -3.49 -8.49
CA VAL A 108 -14.91 -4.28 -7.45
C VAL A 108 -16.38 -3.92 -7.41
N SER A 109 -17.25 -4.89 -7.68
CA SER A 109 -18.71 -4.80 -7.59
C SER A 109 -19.23 -5.46 -6.32
N ASP A 110 -20.55 -5.38 -6.10
CA ASP A 110 -21.27 -6.09 -5.02
C ASP A 110 -20.65 -5.84 -3.63
N ILE A 111 -20.28 -4.57 -3.39
CA ILE A 111 -19.52 -4.19 -2.21
C ILE A 111 -20.32 -4.43 -0.93
N CYS A 112 -19.72 -5.16 0.00
CA CYS A 112 -20.25 -5.42 1.33
C CYS A 112 -19.20 -5.15 2.42
N ASP A 113 -19.65 -5.05 3.67
CA ASP A 113 -18.81 -4.83 4.85
C ASP A 113 -17.81 -3.67 4.69
N MET A 114 -18.26 -2.53 4.13
CA MET A 114 -17.41 -1.35 3.99
C MET A 114 -17.22 -0.68 5.35
N GLU A 115 -15.99 -0.68 5.84
CA GLU A 115 -15.58 -0.12 7.12
C GLU A 115 -14.53 0.98 6.92
N PHE A 116 -14.68 2.06 7.69
CA PHE A 116 -13.80 3.22 7.66
C PHE A 116 -12.94 3.23 8.93
N HIS A 117 -11.63 3.15 8.76
CA HIS A 117 -10.69 3.09 9.86
C HIS A 117 -9.71 4.26 9.80
N GLN A 118 -9.32 4.73 10.99
CA GLN A 118 -8.30 5.75 11.14
C GLN A 118 -7.59 5.54 12.47
N ASN A 119 -6.30 5.19 12.42
CA ASN A 119 -5.46 5.08 13.61
C ASN A 119 -4.90 6.45 14.04
N PHE A 120 -4.19 6.48 15.17
CA PHE A 120 -3.64 7.71 15.73
C PHE A 120 -2.68 8.46 14.79
N ILE A 121 -1.79 7.72 14.11
CA ILE A 121 -0.85 8.30 13.15
C ILE A 121 -1.63 8.84 11.94
N GLU A 122 -2.51 8.04 11.36
CA GLU A 122 -3.34 8.43 10.23
C GLU A 122 -4.15 9.71 10.52
N LYS A 123 -4.69 9.83 11.74
CA LYS A 123 -5.40 11.02 12.20
C LYS A 123 -4.52 12.29 12.20
N MET A 124 -3.25 12.19 12.61
CA MET A 124 -2.32 13.33 12.60
C MET A 124 -2.10 13.90 11.21
N PHE A 125 -2.20 13.08 10.17
CA PHE A 125 -1.98 13.47 8.78
C PHE A 125 -3.28 13.63 7.98
N ASN A 126 -4.44 13.61 8.64
CA ASN A 126 -5.77 13.64 8.02
C ASN A 126 -5.94 12.61 6.88
N VAL A 127 -5.42 11.41 7.10
CA VAL A 127 -5.59 10.26 6.20
C VAL A 127 -6.33 9.13 6.92
N GLY A 128 -6.82 8.14 6.19
CA GLY A 128 -7.38 6.93 6.78
C GLY A 128 -7.31 5.77 5.81
N HIS A 129 -7.98 4.68 6.15
CA HIS A 129 -8.09 3.53 5.28
C HIS A 129 -9.52 2.98 5.27
N ILE A 130 -9.84 2.27 4.18
CA ILE A 130 -11.08 1.51 4.08
C ILE A 130 -10.77 0.04 4.02
N TYR A 131 -11.64 -0.74 4.64
CA TYR A 131 -11.77 -2.16 4.46
C TYR A 131 -13.10 -2.43 3.78
N PHE A 132 -13.14 -3.33 2.80
CA PHE A 132 -14.39 -3.76 2.17
C PHE A 132 -14.24 -5.13 1.52
N LYS A 133 -15.37 -5.79 1.29
CA LYS A 133 -15.45 -7.03 0.52
C LYS A 133 -16.28 -6.80 -0.74
N GLY A 134 -16.07 -7.62 -1.76
CA GLY A 134 -16.85 -7.55 -2.99
C GLY A 134 -16.35 -8.51 -4.06
N LYS A 135 -17.03 -8.52 -5.20
CA LYS A 135 -16.62 -9.31 -6.36
C LYS A 135 -15.71 -8.47 -7.24
N ALA A 136 -14.45 -8.86 -7.34
CA ALA A 136 -13.49 -8.14 -8.15
C ALA A 136 -13.39 -8.72 -9.56
N THR A 137 -13.51 -7.85 -10.56
CA THR A 137 -13.05 -8.12 -11.90
C THR A 137 -11.64 -7.54 -12.04
N LEU A 138 -10.69 -8.40 -12.39
CA LEU A 138 -9.29 -8.02 -12.56
C LEU A 138 -8.96 -7.88 -14.05
N ILE A 139 -8.29 -6.78 -14.39
CA ILE A 139 -7.73 -6.56 -15.73
C ILE A 139 -6.23 -6.35 -15.56
N SER A 140 -5.42 -7.29 -16.07
CA SER A 140 -3.99 -7.08 -16.31
C SER A 140 -3.68 -7.20 -17.80
N ASN A 141 -2.60 -6.55 -18.24
CA ASN A 141 -2.14 -6.66 -19.62
C ASN A 141 -1.37 -7.97 -19.89
N ILE A 142 -0.98 -8.69 -18.83
CA ILE A 142 -0.06 -9.84 -18.85
C ILE A 142 -0.37 -10.77 -17.65
N ASP A 143 -0.14 -12.07 -17.81
CA ASP A 143 -0.21 -13.08 -16.74
C ASP A 143 -1.55 -13.13 -15.97
N ASN A 144 -2.68 -12.84 -16.64
CA ASN A 144 -4.02 -12.90 -16.05
C ASN A 144 -4.32 -14.28 -15.44
N ASP A 145 -3.77 -15.35 -16.02
CA ASP A 145 -3.91 -16.74 -15.58
C ASP A 145 -3.22 -17.05 -14.25
N LYS A 146 -2.25 -16.23 -13.83
CA LYS A 146 -1.46 -16.42 -12.60
C LYS A 146 -1.95 -15.58 -11.43
N ILE A 147 -2.92 -14.70 -11.67
CA ILE A 147 -3.40 -13.77 -10.67
C ILE A 147 -4.64 -14.36 -10.02
N GLU A 148 -4.53 -14.65 -8.72
CA GLU A 148 -5.68 -15.12 -7.94
C GLU A 148 -6.71 -14.01 -7.76
N GLU A 149 -7.99 -14.36 -7.92
CA GLU A 149 -9.08 -13.45 -7.61
C GLU A 149 -9.09 -13.11 -6.12
N LYS A 150 -9.29 -11.82 -5.84
CA LYS A 150 -9.33 -11.27 -4.49
C LYS A 150 -10.72 -10.72 -4.21
N ASN A 151 -11.26 -11.01 -3.04
CA ASN A 151 -12.61 -10.59 -2.62
C ASN A 151 -12.62 -9.72 -1.35
N VAL A 152 -11.45 -9.50 -0.72
CA VAL A 152 -11.29 -8.67 0.47
C VAL A 152 -10.23 -7.62 0.18
N PHE A 153 -10.55 -6.35 0.42
CA PHE A 153 -9.71 -5.23 0.07
C PHE A 153 -9.45 -4.33 1.28
N THR A 154 -8.24 -3.80 1.35
CA THR A 154 -7.88 -2.76 2.31
C THR A 154 -7.03 -1.72 1.59
N LEU A 155 -7.52 -0.50 1.54
CA LEU A 155 -6.87 0.61 0.83
C LEU A 155 -6.49 1.69 1.83
N TYR A 156 -5.19 1.93 1.99
CA TYR A 156 -4.67 2.90 2.95
C TYR A 156 -4.37 4.26 2.32
N GLY A 157 -4.30 5.26 3.19
CA GLY A 157 -3.85 6.60 2.85
C GLY A 157 -4.88 7.46 2.14
N ILE A 158 -6.17 7.19 2.29
CA ILE A 158 -7.22 8.05 1.74
C ILE A 158 -7.07 9.45 2.31
N LYS A 159 -6.75 10.42 1.46
CA LYS A 159 -6.59 11.82 1.86
C LYS A 159 -7.94 12.46 2.15
N ASP A 160 -7.92 13.45 3.04
CA ASP A 160 -9.11 14.21 3.43
C ASP A 160 -10.21 13.28 3.94
N PHE A 161 -9.79 12.33 4.80
CA PHE A 161 -10.60 11.18 5.19
C PHE A 161 -11.94 11.56 5.81
N GLY A 162 -12.03 12.69 6.51
CA GLY A 162 -13.29 13.20 7.06
C GLY A 162 -14.34 13.49 5.97
N GLU A 163 -13.93 14.16 4.89
CA GLU A 163 -14.80 14.46 3.74
C GLU A 163 -15.19 13.17 3.01
N PHE A 164 -14.20 12.29 2.81
CA PHE A 164 -14.41 10.98 2.23
C PHE A 164 -15.44 10.18 3.03
N LYS A 165 -15.23 9.98 4.34
CA LYS A 165 -16.13 9.23 5.24
C LYS A 165 -17.54 9.80 5.22
N HIS A 166 -17.66 11.13 5.31
CA HIS A 166 -18.95 11.82 5.27
C HIS A 166 -19.71 11.60 3.95
N CYS A 167 -19.01 11.45 2.82
CA CYS A 167 -19.64 11.11 1.54
C CYS A 167 -20.35 9.76 1.53
N PHE A 168 -19.94 8.82 2.40
CA PHE A 168 -20.45 7.45 2.43
C PHE A 168 -21.38 7.18 3.61
N GLU A 169 -21.28 7.93 4.71
CA GLU A 169 -22.15 7.76 5.89
C GLU A 169 -23.46 8.58 5.83
N LYS A 170 -23.56 9.59 4.94
CA LYS A 170 -24.77 10.42 4.82
C LYS A 170 -25.89 9.84 3.94
N ASN A 171 -25.81 8.56 3.56
CA ASN A 171 -26.82 7.80 2.80
C ASN A 171 -27.14 6.47 3.50
#